data_AF-A0A9N7VSE7-F1
#
_entry.id   AF-A0A9N7VSE7-F1
#
_cell.length_a   1.000
_cell.length_b   1.000
_cell.length_c   1.000
_cell.angle_alpha   90.00
_cell.angle_beta   90.00
_cell.angle_gamma   90.00
#
_symmetry.space_group_name_H-M   'P 1'
#
loop_
_entity.id
_entity.type
_entity.pdbx_description
1 polymer ?
#
loop_
_entity_poly.entity_id
_entity_poly.type
_entity_poly.pdbx_seq_one_letter_code
_entity_poly.pdbx_strand_id
1 'polypeptide(L)'
;MVQASRAVVDLSDGIYDRILHIQTTAMEFHEKLPSLAAKEGLKGRKVSRALESFSWNITILKGQANLLKRAKAEVQENTKQVHDAALTGNLSKEPQGVTRVRSVTRRGQDDKATTSAGGASA
;
A
#
# COMPACT_ATOMS: atom_id res chain seq x y z
N MET A 1 3.86 -5.15 4.34
CA MET A 1 2.77 -4.15 4.29
C MET A 1 3.06 -2.93 5.15
N VAL A 2 3.26 -3.05 6.47
CA VAL A 2 3.48 -1.88 7.36
C VAL A 2 4.62 -0.94 6.91
N GLN A 3 5.77 -1.50 6.53
CA GLN A 3 6.91 -0.70 6.03
C GLN A 3 6.60 0.04 4.72
N ALA A 4 5.85 -0.60 3.81
CA ALA A 4 5.44 0.04 2.56
C ALA A 4 4.43 1.17 2.82
N SER A 5 3.44 0.94 3.70
CA SER A 5 2.49 1.97 4.16
C SER A 5 3.20 3.17 4.79
N ARG A 6 4.19 2.91 5.65
CA ARG A 6 5.04 3.94 6.26
C ARG A 6 5.78 4.74 5.18
N ALA A 7 6.44 4.07 4.25
CA ALA A 7 7.15 4.72 3.15
C ALA A 7 6.22 5.59 2.29
N VAL A 8 5.00 5.14 1.99
CA VAL A 8 4.01 5.95 1.27
C VAL A 8 3.69 7.22 2.07
N VAL A 9 3.40 7.13 3.36
CA VAL A 9 3.04 8.32 4.16
C VAL A 9 4.20 9.31 4.23
N ASP A 10 5.41 8.82 4.47
CA ASP A 10 6.60 9.64 4.74
C ASP A 10 7.16 10.30 3.47
N LEU A 11 7.12 9.62 2.31
CA LEU A 11 7.75 10.10 1.07
C LEU A 11 6.79 10.83 0.12
N SER A 12 5.48 10.61 0.24
CA SER A 12 4.51 11.11 -0.75
C SER A 12 4.51 12.62 -0.90
N ASP A 13 4.69 13.40 0.18
CA ASP A 13 4.63 14.86 0.09
C ASP A 13 5.80 15.41 -0.73
N GLY A 14 7.03 14.96 -0.44
CA GLY A 14 8.21 15.39 -1.18
C GLY A 14 8.19 14.95 -2.65
N ILE A 15 7.63 13.77 -2.96
CA ILE A 15 7.45 13.33 -4.35
C ILE A 15 6.35 14.16 -5.03
N TYR A 16 5.23 14.43 -4.36
CA TYR A 16 4.13 15.25 -4.87
C TYR A 16 4.62 16.65 -5.24
N ASP A 17 5.36 17.31 -4.35
CA ASP A 17 5.92 18.65 -4.58
C ASP A 17 6.88 18.66 -5.77
N ARG A 18 7.72 17.62 -5.92
CA ARG A 18 8.59 17.47 -7.10
C ARG A 18 7.78 17.31 -8.37
N ILE A 19 6.72 16.51 -8.36
CA ILE A 19 5.85 16.34 -9.54
C ILE A 19 5.21 17.68 -9.91
N LEU A 20 4.70 18.44 -8.95
CA LEU A 20 4.13 19.78 -9.20
C LEU A 20 5.16 20.75 -9.78
N HIS A 21 6.37 20.79 -9.21
CA HIS A 21 7.44 21.63 -9.72
C HIS A 21 7.83 21.28 -11.16
N ILE A 22 7.98 19.99 -11.47
CA ILE A 22 8.27 19.51 -12.83
C ILE A 22 7.11 19.85 -13.76
N GLN A 23 5.86 19.71 -13.32
CA GLN A 23 4.69 20.05 -14.13
C GLN A 23 4.67 21.54 -14.50
N THR A 24 4.92 22.44 -13.54
CA THR A 24 5.00 23.89 -13.81
C THR A 24 6.10 24.19 -14.82
N THR A 25 7.31 23.65 -14.59
CA THR A 25 8.44 23.83 -15.49
C THR A 25 8.15 23.27 -16.89
N ALA A 26 7.48 22.12 -16.98
CA ALA A 26 7.08 21.52 -18.24
C ALA A 26 6.04 22.37 -18.98
N MET A 27 5.10 22.99 -18.28
CA MET A 27 4.13 23.91 -18.89
C MET A 27 4.82 25.13 -19.49
N GLU A 28 5.73 25.77 -18.75
CA GLU A 28 6.53 26.89 -19.25
C GLU A 28 7.40 26.50 -20.44
N PHE A 29 7.95 25.28 -20.44
CA PHE A 29 8.69 24.76 -21.57
C PHE A 29 7.80 24.50 -22.78
N HIS A 30 6.59 23.95 -22.57
CA HIS A 30 5.62 23.68 -23.63
C HIS A 30 5.21 24.95 -24.39
N GLU A 31 5.08 26.09 -23.71
CA GLU A 31 4.82 27.39 -24.34
C GLU A 31 5.94 27.81 -25.31
N LYS A 32 7.20 27.49 -24.97
CA LYS A 32 8.39 27.82 -25.77
C LYS A 32 8.66 26.80 -26.87
N LEU A 33 8.15 25.58 -26.73
CA LEU A 33 8.43 24.43 -27.58
C LEU A 33 8.13 24.65 -29.08
N PRO A 34 7.04 25.32 -29.51
CA PRO A 34 6.82 25.60 -30.94
C PRO A 34 7.93 26.45 -31.55
N SER A 35 8.37 27.48 -30.81
CA SER A 35 9.44 28.37 -31.26
C SER A 35 10.80 27.65 -31.33
N LEU A 36 11.06 26.76 -30.38
CA LEU A 36 12.27 25.94 -30.34
C LEU A 36 12.27 24.95 -31.51
N ALA A 37 11.15 24.27 -31.75
CA ALA A 37 11.00 23.33 -32.86
C ALA A 37 11.20 24.03 -34.22
N ALA A 38 10.69 25.25 -34.39
CA ALA A 38 10.91 26.03 -35.61
C ALA A 38 12.39 26.42 -35.81
N LYS A 39 13.09 26.79 -34.74
CA LYS A 39 14.54 27.08 -34.76
C LYS A 39 15.37 25.87 -35.17
N GLU A 40 14.98 24.68 -34.71
CA GLU A 40 15.59 23.40 -35.06
C GLU A 40 15.13 22.85 -36.43
N GLY A 41 14.36 23.64 -37.19
CA GLY A 41 13.94 23.29 -38.56
C GLY A 41 12.75 22.32 -38.65
N LEU A 42 12.09 21.98 -37.53
CA LEU A 42 10.84 21.22 -37.57
C LEU A 42 9.72 22.11 -38.11
N LYS A 43 8.89 21.55 -39.00
CA LYS A 43 7.74 22.25 -39.61
C LYS A 43 6.52 21.35 -39.72
N GLY A 44 5.35 21.99 -39.79
CA GLY A 44 4.06 21.33 -40.03
C GLY A 44 3.76 20.21 -39.04
N ARG A 45 3.35 19.05 -39.55
CA ARG A 45 2.90 17.89 -38.75
C ARG A 45 3.92 17.39 -37.73
N LYS A 46 5.23 17.56 -37.97
CA LYS A 46 6.28 17.16 -37.03
C LYS A 46 6.23 18.00 -35.75
N VAL A 47 5.98 19.30 -35.87
CA VAL A 47 5.83 20.22 -34.71
C VAL A 47 4.58 19.86 -33.91
N SER A 48 3.44 19.71 -34.60
CA SER A 48 2.18 19.35 -33.93
C SER A 48 2.29 18.05 -33.14
N ARG A 49 2.93 17.02 -33.71
CA ARG A 49 3.14 15.73 -33.03
C ARG A 49 4.07 15.86 -31.81
N ALA A 50 5.10 16.69 -31.89
CA ALA A 50 5.99 16.95 -30.76
C ALA A 50 5.26 17.65 -29.61
N LEU A 51 4.42 18.65 -29.92
CA LEU A 51 3.62 19.36 -28.93
C LEU A 51 2.58 18.46 -28.26
N GLU A 52 1.87 17.66 -29.05
CA GLU A 52 0.89 16.70 -28.54
C GLU A 52 1.55 15.64 -27.65
N SER A 53 2.67 15.06 -28.11
CA SER A 53 3.42 14.09 -27.32
C SER A 53 3.92 14.68 -26.00
N PHE A 54 4.37 15.94 -26.02
CA PHE A 54 4.82 16.63 -24.82
C PHE A 54 3.66 16.92 -23.86
N SER A 55 2.49 17.32 -24.38
CA SER A 55 1.28 17.54 -23.58
C SER A 55 0.83 16.28 -22.84
N TRP A 56 1.08 15.10 -23.42
CA TRP A 56 0.85 13.84 -22.71
C TRP A 56 1.80 13.70 -21.51
N ASN A 57 3.07 14.08 -21.60
CA ASN A 57 3.97 14.03 -20.42
C ASN A 57 3.42 14.85 -19.24
N ILE A 58 2.89 16.05 -19.50
CA ILE A 58 2.26 16.91 -18.48
C ILE A 58 1.04 16.21 -17.87
N THR A 59 0.19 15.59 -18.71
CA THR A 59 -1.03 14.91 -18.25
C THR A 59 -0.70 13.66 -17.44
N ILE A 60 0.35 12.90 -17.80
CA ILE A 60 0.85 11.77 -17.00
C ILE A 60 1.31 12.26 -15.62
N LEU A 61 2.11 13.33 -15.56
CA LEU A 61 2.58 13.90 -14.29
C LEU A 61 1.40 14.29 -13.39
N LYS A 62 0.39 14.97 -13.94
CA LYS A 62 -0.85 15.31 -13.22
C LYS A 62 -1.57 14.05 -12.71
N GLY A 63 -1.62 12.99 -13.52
CA GLY A 63 -2.18 11.70 -13.13
C GLY A 63 -1.43 11.05 -11.96
N GLN A 64 -0.10 11.06 -12.01
CA GLN A 64 0.75 10.51 -10.94
C GLN A 64 0.60 11.29 -9.63
N ALA A 65 0.54 12.62 -9.68
CA ALA A 65 0.29 13.47 -8.52
C ALA A 65 -1.04 13.10 -7.83
N ASN A 66 -2.10 12.91 -8.63
CA ASN A 66 -3.41 12.52 -8.13
C ASN A 66 -3.42 11.12 -7.53
N LEU A 67 -2.76 10.17 -8.19
CA LEU A 67 -2.64 8.79 -7.71
C LEU A 67 -1.91 8.74 -6.37
N LEU A 68 -0.80 9.46 -6.24
CA LEU A 68 -0.01 9.53 -5.02
C LEU A 68 -0.81 10.13 -3.85
N LYS A 69 -1.55 11.22 -4.10
CA LYS A 69 -2.41 11.85 -3.10
C LYS A 69 -3.50 10.89 -2.61
N ARG A 70 -4.13 10.14 -3.51
CA ARG A 70 -5.14 9.12 -3.17
C ARG A 70 -4.52 7.96 -2.40
N ALA A 71 -3.39 7.43 -2.86
CA ALA A 71 -2.69 6.32 -2.20
C ALA A 71 -2.29 6.68 -0.75
N LYS A 72 -1.78 7.89 -0.52
CA LYS A 72 -1.47 8.37 0.84
C LYS A 72 -2.72 8.41 1.72
N ALA A 73 -3.81 9.00 1.22
CA ALA A 73 -5.06 9.10 1.97
C ALA A 73 -5.63 7.70 2.34
N GLU A 74 -5.61 6.77 1.39
CA GLU A 74 -6.06 5.40 1.60
C GLU A 74 -5.19 4.67 2.63
N VAL A 75 -3.86 4.81 2.57
CA VAL A 75 -2.95 4.22 3.55
C VAL A 75 -3.18 4.78 4.95
N GLN A 76 -3.40 6.09 5.07
CA GLN A 76 -3.70 6.72 6.36
C GLN A 76 -5.01 6.19 6.96
N GLU A 77 -6.04 6.03 6.13
CA GLU A 77 -7.33 5.50 6.55
C GLU A 77 -7.23 4.03 6.94
N ASN A 78 -6.57 3.21 6.13
CA ASN A 78 -6.31 1.80 6.45
C ASN A 78 -5.54 1.66 7.77
N THR A 79 -4.61 2.56 8.06
CA THR A 79 -3.86 2.56 9.33
C THR A 79 -4.76 2.81 10.53
N LYS A 80 -5.73 3.73 10.41
CA LYS A 80 -6.72 3.99 11.47
C LYS A 80 -7.62 2.77 11.69
N GLN A 81 -8.13 2.17 10.61
CA GLN A 81 -8.99 0.99 10.70
C GLN A 81 -8.28 -0.19 11.37
N VAL A 82 -7.00 -0.41 11.07
CA VAL A 82 -6.18 -1.44 11.74
C VAL A 82 -6.03 -1.13 13.24
N HIS A 83 -5.77 0.13 13.59
CA HIS A 83 -5.67 0.55 14.98
C HIS A 83 -6.98 0.35 15.74
N ASP A 84 -8.10 0.76 15.17
CA ASP A 84 -9.42 0.65 15.81
C ASP A 84 -9.87 -0.81 15.95
N ALA A 85 -9.55 -1.65 14.97
CA ALA A 85 -9.73 -3.10 15.06
C ALA A 85 -8.90 -3.72 16.19
N ALA A 86 -7.66 -3.27 16.38
CA ALA A 86 -6.80 -3.73 17.47
C ALA A 86 -7.34 -3.32 18.84
N LEU A 87 -7.86 -2.09 18.97
CA LEU A 87 -8.52 -1.62 20.20
C LEU A 87 -9.77 -2.45 20.52
N THR A 88 -10.64 -2.64 19.52
CA THR A 88 -11.88 -3.43 19.66
C THR A 88 -11.58 -4.89 19.99
N GLY A 89 -10.49 -5.43 19.44
CA GLY A 89 -10.01 -6.80 19.71
C GLY A 89 -9.25 -6.97 21.02
N ASN A 90 -9.11 -5.93 21.86
CA ASN A 90 -8.27 -5.92 23.07
C ASN A 90 -6.80 -6.31 22.82
N LEU A 91 -6.29 -6.09 21.59
CA LEU A 91 -4.91 -6.40 21.19
C LEU A 91 -3.93 -5.28 21.58
N SER A 92 -4.42 -4.18 22.13
CA SER A 92 -3.64 -2.99 22.53
C SER A 92 -3.08 -3.07 23.96
N LYS A 93 -3.42 -4.10 24.74
CA LYS A 93 -2.87 -4.34 26.08
C LYS A 93 -1.71 -5.33 25.98
N GLU A 94 -0.63 -5.08 26.72
CA GLU A 94 0.41 -6.10 26.94
C GLU A 94 -0.24 -7.40 27.43
N PRO A 95 0.30 -8.58 27.06
CA PRO A 95 -0.26 -9.86 27.46
C PRO A 95 -0.10 -10.04 28.97
N GLN A 96 -1.07 -9.55 29.75
CA GLN A 96 -1.23 -9.93 31.14
C GLN A 96 -1.70 -11.39 31.17
N GLY A 97 -0.72 -12.30 31.17
CA GLY A 97 -0.88 -13.67 31.63
C GLY A 97 -2.01 -14.48 30.98
N VAL A 98 -2.23 -14.38 29.67
CA VAL A 98 -3.23 -15.23 29.00
C VAL A 98 -2.67 -16.64 28.84
N THR A 99 -2.98 -17.52 29.79
CA THR A 99 -2.80 -18.96 29.63
C THR A 99 -3.62 -19.40 28.43
N ARG A 100 -2.94 -19.81 27.36
CA ARG A 100 -3.54 -20.35 26.13
C ARG A 100 -4.40 -21.56 26.50
N VAL A 101 -5.73 -21.40 26.50
CA VAL A 101 -6.65 -22.52 26.64
C VAL A 101 -6.50 -23.40 25.40
N ARG A 102 -5.82 -24.53 25.59
CA ARG A 102 -5.69 -25.57 24.57
C ARG A 102 -7.08 -26.14 24.35
N SER A 103 -7.65 -25.93 23.17
CA SER A 103 -8.91 -26.57 22.76
C SER A 103 -8.73 -28.08 22.84
N VAL A 104 -9.32 -28.71 23.86
CA VAL A 104 -9.41 -30.17 23.94
C VAL A 104 -10.46 -30.58 22.91
N THR A 105 -10.01 -30.89 21.71
CA THR A 105 -10.82 -31.66 20.78
C THR A 105 -11.05 -33.02 21.44
N ARG A 106 -12.31 -33.33 21.79
CA ARG A 106 -12.73 -34.66 22.28
C ARG A 106 -12.20 -35.69 21.29
N ARG A 107 -11.09 -36.33 21.62
CA ARG A 107 -10.62 -37.51 20.92
C ARG A 107 -11.46 -38.66 21.45
N GLY A 108 -12.01 -39.43 20.51
CA GLY A 108 -12.96 -40.51 20.73
C GLY A 108 -12.59 -41.37 21.94
N GLN A 109 -13.62 -41.59 22.75
CA GLN A 109 -13.74 -42.74 23.62
C GLN A 109 -13.66 -43.97 22.73
N ASP A 110 -12.61 -44.78 22.86
CA ASP A 110 -12.64 -46.21 22.56
C ASP A 110 -11.47 -46.93 23.26
N ASP A 111 -11.84 -48.04 23.89
CA ASP A 111 -11.08 -49.20 24.34
C ASP A 111 -10.04 -49.06 25.46
N LYS A 112 -10.50 -49.39 26.68
CA LYS A 112 -9.70 -50.20 27.60
C LYS A 112 -10.57 -51.29 28.22
N ALA A 113 -10.58 -52.46 27.59
CA ALA A 113 -11.09 -53.68 28.16
C ALA A 113 -10.31 -54.00 29.45
N THR A 114 -11.04 -54.01 30.56
CA THR A 114 -10.57 -54.46 31.87
C THR A 114 -10.38 -55.97 31.83
N THR A 115 -9.14 -56.43 31.83
CA THR A 115 -8.79 -57.77 32.32
C THR A 115 -7.82 -57.59 33.49
N SER A 116 -8.38 -57.62 34.69
CA SER A 116 -7.65 -57.75 35.95
C SER A 116 -8.25 -58.91 36.72
N ALA A 117 -7.46 -59.95 36.96
CA ALA A 117 -7.33 -60.62 38.25
C ALA A 117 -6.40 -61.82 38.09
N GLY A 118 -5.14 -61.63 38.46
CA GLY A 118 -4.29 -62.74 38.88
C GLY A 118 -4.55 -63.02 40.37
N GLY A 119 -4.72 -64.29 40.70
CA GLY A 119 -4.02 -64.94 41.82
C GLY A 119 -4.76 -65.15 43.16
N ALA A 120 -4.45 -66.33 43.74
CA ALA A 120 -4.63 -66.85 45.11
C ALA A 120 -5.90 -67.70 45.35
N SER A 121 -5.88 -68.91 45.92
CA SER A 121 -4.87 -69.67 46.70
C SER A 121 -5.26 -71.16 46.87
N ALA A 122 -4.26 -71.94 47.30
CA ALA A 122 -4.24 -73.28 47.92
C ALA A 122 -4.27 -74.52 47.00
#